data_AF-A0A7X8DMV9-F1
#
_entry.id   AF-A0A7X8DMV9-F1
#
_cell.length_a   1.000
_cell.length_b   1.000
_cell.length_c   1.000
_cell.angle_alpha   90.00
_cell.angle_beta   90.00
_cell.angle_gamma   90.00
#
_symmetry.space_group_name_H-M   'P 1'
#
loop_
_entity.id
_entity.type
_entity.pdbx_description
1 polymer ?
#
loop_
_entity_poly.entity_id
_entity_poly.type
_entity_poly.pdbx_seq_one_letter_code
_entity_poly.pdbx_strand_id
1 'polypeptide(L)'
;MKKIFVLLSVIWFTQIAVSQQVSFKEAQTVAQNFFSKQHKSLVNCVYVSKNKNDTLFYIFNATDGFVVIAADKRSVPVLAFSDKGSFDKQEIIAPVRMWL
;
A
#
# COMPACT_ATOMS: atom_id res chain seq x y z
N MET A 1 35.64 -23.97 -16.61
CA MET A 1 35.36 -23.70 -15.18
C MET A 1 35.03 -22.24 -14.88
N LYS A 2 35.87 -21.25 -15.22
CA LYS A 2 35.56 -19.81 -15.00
C LYS A 2 34.22 -19.34 -15.57
N LYS A 3 33.85 -19.79 -16.78
CA LYS A 3 32.55 -19.44 -17.42
C LYS A 3 31.32 -19.97 -16.66
N ILE A 4 31.46 -21.12 -15.99
CA ILE A 4 30.40 -21.71 -15.14
C ILE A 4 30.22 -20.91 -13.86
N PHE A 5 31.32 -20.43 -13.25
CA PHE A 5 31.25 -19.55 -12.08
C PHE A 5 30.57 -18.21 -12.42
N VAL A 6 30.81 -17.66 -13.60
CA VAL A 6 30.12 -16.44 -14.07
C VAL A 6 28.62 -16.70 -14.26
N LEU A 7 28.23 -17.80 -14.91
CA LEU A 7 26.81 -18.17 -15.07
C LEU A 7 26.08 -18.37 -13.74
N LEU A 8 26.72 -19.03 -12.76
CA LEU A 8 26.14 -19.21 -11.43
C LEU A 8 25.97 -17.89 -10.68
N SER A 9 26.89 -16.93 -10.86
CA SER A 9 26.76 -15.60 -10.25
C SER A 9 25.57 -14.80 -10.79
N VAL A 10 25.24 -14.93 -12.09
CA VAL A 10 24.12 -14.22 -12.73
C VAL A 10 22.77 -14.74 -12.23
N ILE A 11 22.65 -16.05 -11.94
CA ILE A 11 21.41 -16.66 -11.45
C ILE A 11 21.07 -16.18 -10.03
N TRP A 12 22.06 -15.88 -9.19
CA TRP A 12 21.82 -15.34 -7.84
C TRP A 12 21.26 -13.90 -7.86
N PHE A 13 21.58 -13.11 -8.89
CA PHE A 13 21.13 -11.72 -9.00
C PHE A 13 19.66 -11.57 -9.43
N THR A 14 18.98 -12.61 -9.91
CA THR A 14 17.57 -12.49 -10.36
C THR A 14 16.55 -12.46 -9.22
N GLN A 15 16.96 -12.80 -7.99
CA GLN A 15 16.06 -12.91 -6.83
C GLN A 15 15.58 -11.57 -6.27
N ILE A 16 16.22 -10.45 -6.63
CA ILE A 16 15.84 -9.11 -6.15
C ILE A 16 14.61 -8.53 -6.88
N ALA A 17 14.10 -9.20 -7.92
CA ALA A 17 12.96 -8.73 -8.70
C ALA A 17 11.59 -9.17 -8.13
N VAL A 18 11.55 -9.90 -7.02
CA VAL A 18 10.29 -10.34 -6.41
C VAL A 18 9.58 -9.14 -5.76
N SER A 19 8.31 -8.94 -6.12
CA SER A 19 7.43 -7.92 -5.53
C SER A 19 7.41 -8.03 -4.01
N GLN A 20 7.77 -6.95 -3.32
CA GLN A 20 7.76 -6.89 -1.87
C GLN A 20 6.39 -6.42 -1.38
N GLN A 21 5.39 -7.30 -1.47
CA GLN A 21 4.03 -6.97 -1.12
C GLN A 21 3.88 -6.65 0.38
N VAL A 22 3.17 -5.58 0.70
CA VAL A 22 2.80 -5.20 2.05
C VAL A 22 1.54 -5.98 2.42
N SER A 23 1.58 -6.68 3.56
CA SER A 23 0.41 -7.40 4.05
C SER A 23 -0.67 -6.45 4.57
N PHE A 24 -1.92 -6.92 4.63
CA PHE A 24 -3.02 -6.14 5.22
C PHE A 24 -2.70 -5.64 6.64
N LYS A 25 -2.13 -6.51 7.49
CA LYS A 25 -1.79 -6.18 8.88
C LYS A 25 -0.68 -5.13 8.96
N GLU A 26 0.31 -5.22 8.07
CA GLU A 26 1.38 -4.24 7.96
C GLU A 26 0.81 -2.87 7.51
N ALA A 27 -0.05 -2.86 6.50
CA ALA A 27 -0.73 -1.65 6.04
C ALA A 27 -1.63 -1.02 7.12
N GLN A 28 -2.38 -1.84 7.87
CA GLN A 28 -3.20 -1.40 9.00
C GLN A 28 -2.33 -0.76 10.11
N THR A 29 -1.17 -1.35 10.39
CA THR A 29 -0.22 -0.83 11.38
C THR A 29 0.35 0.53 10.94
N VAL A 30 0.70 0.67 9.65
CA VAL A 30 1.15 1.95 9.08
C VAL A 30 0.04 3.00 9.18
N ALA A 31 -1.20 2.66 8.83
CA ALA A 31 -2.35 3.56 8.93
C ALA A 31 -2.61 3.99 10.38
N GLN A 32 -2.55 3.06 11.33
CA GLN A 32 -2.73 3.36 12.75
C GLN A 32 -1.62 4.28 13.28
N ASN A 33 -0.37 4.05 12.89
CA ASN A 33 0.75 4.91 13.25
C ASN A 33 0.64 6.32 12.63
N PHE A 34 0.12 6.42 11.40
CA PHE A 34 -0.14 7.69 10.73
C PHE A 34 -1.15 8.55 11.51
N PHE A 35 -2.27 7.97 11.94
CA PHE A 35 -3.33 8.68 12.65
C PHE A 35 -3.07 8.87 14.15
N SER A 36 -2.29 7.99 14.79
CA SER A 36 -1.87 8.17 16.18
C SER A 36 -1.15 9.50 16.41
N LYS A 37 -0.35 9.94 15.43
CA LYS A 37 0.32 11.26 15.45
C LYS A 37 -0.63 12.45 15.39
N GLN A 38 -1.88 12.22 14.98
CA GLN A 38 -2.94 13.21 14.86
C GLN A 38 -4.01 13.03 15.94
N HIS A 39 -3.76 12.18 16.95
CA HIS A 39 -4.72 11.83 18.01
C HIS A 39 -6.05 11.27 17.48
N LYS A 40 -5.99 10.51 16.37
CA LYS A 40 -7.15 9.87 15.74
C LYS A 40 -7.02 8.36 15.76
N SER A 41 -8.14 7.68 15.93
CA SER A 41 -8.22 6.22 15.93
C SER A 41 -8.64 5.70 14.56
N LEU A 42 -8.03 4.60 14.13
CA LEU A 42 -8.46 3.87 12.93
C LEU A 42 -9.85 3.26 13.18
N VAL A 43 -10.73 3.31 12.18
CA VAL A 43 -12.09 2.76 12.26
C VAL A 43 -12.17 1.44 11.49
N ASN A 44 -11.90 1.47 10.18
CA ASN A 44 -12.00 0.29 9.32
C ASN A 44 -11.17 0.44 8.04
N CYS A 45 -10.97 -0.69 7.34
CA CYS A 45 -10.51 -0.69 5.95
C CYS A 45 -11.73 -0.63 5.03
N VAL A 46 -11.85 0.43 4.23
CA VAL A 46 -13.01 0.62 3.34
C VAL A 46 -12.78 0.12 1.93
N TYR A 47 -11.52 0.09 1.47
CA TYR A 47 -11.20 -0.33 0.12
C TYR A 47 -9.85 -1.05 0.03
N VAL A 48 -9.78 -2.07 -0.83
CA VAL A 48 -8.57 -2.83 -1.15
C VAL A 48 -8.48 -2.91 -2.66
N SER A 49 -7.52 -2.19 -3.24
CA SER A 49 -7.28 -2.22 -4.69
C SER A 49 -6.45 -3.44 -5.06
N LYS A 50 -6.84 -4.13 -6.13
CA LYS A 50 -6.16 -5.32 -6.62
C LYS A 50 -6.00 -5.27 -8.14
N ASN A 51 -4.86 -5.75 -8.62
CA ASN A 51 -4.64 -6.06 -10.02
C ASN A 51 -4.22 -7.52 -10.12
N LYS A 52 -5.10 -8.36 -10.68
CA LYS A 52 -4.95 -9.83 -10.68
C LYS A 52 -4.75 -10.34 -9.26
N ASN A 53 -3.54 -10.83 -8.94
CA ASN A 53 -3.18 -11.40 -7.64
C ASN A 53 -2.49 -10.38 -6.72
N ASP A 54 -2.08 -9.23 -7.26
CA ASP A 54 -1.33 -8.22 -6.51
C ASP A 54 -2.31 -7.25 -5.86
N THR A 55 -2.10 -6.99 -4.56
CA THR A 55 -2.77 -5.86 -3.90
C THR A 55 -1.96 -4.61 -4.22
N LEU A 56 -2.62 -3.53 -4.62
CA LEU A 56 -1.97 -2.29 -5.04
C LEU A 56 -1.92 -1.26 -3.91
N PHE A 57 -3.04 -1.09 -3.21
CA PHE A 57 -3.15 -0.20 -2.05
C PHE A 57 -4.37 -0.54 -1.20
N TYR A 58 -4.39 0.02 0.01
CA TYR A 58 -5.47 -0.06 0.99
C TYR A 58 -5.98 1.34 1.32
N ILE A 59 -7.27 1.50 1.58
CA ILE A 59 -7.83 2.74 2.12
C ILE A 59 -8.43 2.45 3.49
N PHE A 60 -7.95 3.16 4.51
CA PHE A 60 -8.46 3.08 5.87
C PHE A 60 -9.09 4.40 6.29
N ASN A 61 -10.28 4.33 6.88
CA ASN A 61 -10.89 5.47 7.55
C ASN A 61 -10.44 5.54 9.01
N ALA A 62 -10.35 6.76 9.51
CA ALA A 62 -10.22 7.08 10.92
C ALA A 62 -11.52 7.70 11.46
N THR A 63 -11.51 8.12 12.72
CA THR A 63 -12.63 8.86 13.34
C THR A 63 -13.00 10.13 12.56
N ASP A 64 -12.01 10.82 11.97
CA ASP A 64 -12.19 11.96 11.07
C ASP A 64 -10.97 12.04 10.13
N GLY A 65 -11.15 11.58 8.90
CA GLY A 65 -10.12 11.46 7.88
C GLY A 65 -9.97 10.05 7.31
N PHE A 66 -9.18 9.93 6.24
CA PHE A 66 -8.81 8.66 5.62
C PHE A 66 -7.36 8.68 5.14
N VAL A 67 -6.75 7.51 4.99
CA VAL A 67 -5.39 7.35 4.47
C VAL A 67 -5.34 6.23 3.45
N VAL A 68 -4.63 6.48 2.34
CA VAL A 68 -4.33 5.52 1.28
C VAL A 68 -2.92 4.98 1.49
N ILE A 69 -2.80 3.68 1.75
CA ILE A 69 -1.54 3.00 2.06
C ILE A 69 -1.11 2.13 0.88
N ALA A 70 0.13 2.30 0.41
CA ALA A 70 0.68 1.47 -0.65
C ALA A 70 0.79 0.00 -0.21
N ALA A 71 0.53 -0.93 -1.14
CA ALA A 71 0.66 -2.35 -0.87
C ALA A 71 1.97 -2.96 -1.41
N ASP A 72 2.96 -2.13 -1.75
CA ASP A 72 4.28 -2.54 -2.25
C ASP A 72 5.38 -1.74 -1.53
N LYS A 73 6.37 -2.42 -0.94
CA LYS A 73 7.46 -1.81 -0.16
C LYS A 73 8.42 -0.95 -0.99
N ARG A 74 8.38 -1.06 -2.32
CA ARG A 74 9.14 -0.20 -3.23
C ARG A 74 8.51 1.18 -3.38
N SER A 75 7.27 1.36 -2.92
CA SER A 75 6.55 2.63 -2.96
C SER A 75 6.67 3.37 -1.62
N VAL A 76 6.38 4.68 -1.63
CA VAL A 76 6.19 5.43 -0.38
C VAL A 76 4.96 4.87 0.37
N PRO A 77 5.01 4.70 1.71
CA PRO A 77 3.94 3.99 2.43
C PRO A 77 2.57 4.69 2.39
N VAL A 78 2.54 6.01 2.46
CA VAL A 78 1.31 6.82 2.40
C VAL A 78 1.24 7.49 1.04
N LEU A 79 0.23 7.12 0.24
CA LEU A 79 0.04 7.64 -1.13
C LEU A 79 -0.78 8.93 -1.13
N ALA A 80 -1.80 9.00 -0.27
CA ALA A 80 -2.64 10.17 -0.06
C ALA A 80 -3.36 10.09 1.29
N PHE A 81 -3.88 11.21 1.76
CA PHE A 81 -4.73 11.26 2.94
C PHE A 81 -5.66 12.48 2.90
N SER A 82 -6.74 12.41 3.66
CA SER A 82 -7.50 13.56 4.11
C SER A 82 -7.51 13.52 5.64
N ASP A 83 -7.30 14.67 6.28
CA ASP A 83 -7.44 14.81 7.72
C ASP A 83 -8.90 15.01 8.14
N LYS A 84 -9.85 15.07 7.20
CA LYS A 84 -11.27 15.26 7.50
C LYS A 84 -12.18 14.35 6.67
N GLY A 85 -13.37 14.10 7.20
CA GLY A 85 -14.41 13.31 6.57
C GLY A 85 -14.11 11.82 6.58
N SER A 86 -14.60 11.09 5.58
CA SER A 86 -14.36 9.67 5.42
C SER A 86 -14.33 9.33 3.93
N PHE A 87 -13.64 8.26 3.58
CA PHE A 87 -13.69 7.72 2.24
C PHE A 87 -14.87 6.74 2.11
N ASP A 88 -15.72 6.98 1.11
CA ASP A 88 -16.81 6.10 0.70
C ASP A 88 -16.50 5.55 -0.70
N LYS A 89 -16.36 4.22 -0.84
CA LYS A 89 -16.02 3.59 -2.12
C LYS A 89 -17.19 3.57 -3.11
N GLN A 90 -18.41 3.81 -2.65
CA GLN A 90 -19.63 3.86 -3.45
C GLN A 90 -19.84 5.25 -4.05
N GLU A 91 -19.29 6.30 -3.43
CA GLU A 91 -19.46 7.71 -3.83
C GLU A 91 -18.16 8.34 -4.37
N ILE A 92 -17.43 7.63 -5.24
CA ILE A 92 -16.19 8.15 -5.83
C ILE A 92 -16.48 8.96 -7.09
N ILE A 93 -16.23 10.27 -7.03
CA ILE A 93 -16.27 11.19 -8.18
C ILE A 93 -15.24 10.82 -9.25
N ALA A 94 -15.54 11.12 -10.52
CA ALA A 94 -14.72 10.68 -11.66
C ALA A 94 -13.22 11.07 -11.58
N PRO A 95 -12.83 12.29 -11.13
CA PRO A 95 -11.42 12.63 -11.01
C PRO A 95 -10.66 11.78 -9.98
N VAL A 96 -11.30 11.47 -8.84
CA VAL A 96 -10.70 10.62 -7.80
C VAL A 96 -10.56 9.20 -8.32
N ARG A 97 -11.55 8.71 -9.07
CA ARG A 97 -11.48 7.38 -9.71
C ARG A 97 -10.36 7.28 -10.75
N MET A 98 -10.04 8.37 -11.44
CA MET A 98 -8.93 8.40 -12.40
C MET A 98 -7.56 8.43 -11.70
N TRP A 99 -7.49 9.02 -10.50
CA TRP A 99 -6.27 9.05 -9.70
C TRP A 99 -5.98 7.71 -9.00
N LEU A 100 -7.03 7.00 -8.56
CA LEU A 100 -6.97 5.67 -7.93
C LEU A 100 -6.61 4.56 -8.92
#